data_AF-A0A925RBJ3-F1
#
_entry.id   AF-A0A925RBJ3-F1
#
_cell.length_a   1.000
_cell.length_b   1.000
_cell.length_c   1.000
_cell.angle_alpha   90.00
_cell.angle_beta   90.00
_cell.angle_gamma   90.00
#
_symmetry.space_group_name_H-M   'P 1'
#
loop_
_entity.id
_entity.type
_entity.pdbx_description
1 polymer ?
#
loop_
_entity_poly.entity_id
_entity_poly.type
_entity_poly.pdbx_seq_one_letter_code
_entity_poly.pdbx_strand_id
1 'polypeptide(L)'
;MTRCFALVLLIHAACSLAIAQPPETVHEIGSRRELFVDDTLVERLVGKAELRLQHPVPQEVVLEHNEPWEGSGCVYHSVFKDGDRYRMYYAAGHLEVTPKGVNASTHGLFCCYAESEDGIHWQKPSLGLHEFNGSTANNIVMVRQQVGDATSEPGEPAVFKDENPDAPADARYKALLPASRLPKDNRRGLLAFKSPDGLHWSPLSDKPIINDGAFDSQNLAFWDAAHGHYRAYWRYFTKGGYDDEKVWDPQGHRAIRTATSKDFLNWTDRADLQYVDSPSEQLYTNVVSPYYRAPHLLIGFPMRYVERGHKDGTDHEARAGASPERIREWSASLRALPELENRQWRAKASERYGRALTEGLLMASRDGVTFKRWNEGFLRPGIERNGTWNYGHQTIAWHPVETKGTLEGAPNELSFFAVESYWTGNSDLLRRYTLRMDGFVSVNAPMSGGELITRPITFTGNQLWLNFATSAAGSVQVELQDQEGKPLPGYAIDDCEELFGDTLDRSVVWKSKPDLSAIVGQTVRLRFVLRDADVFSFQFRD
;
A
#
# COMPACT_ATOMS: atom_id res chain seq x y z
N MET A 1 8.59 88.88 -6.74
CA MET A 1 10.03 88.58 -6.80
C MET A 1 10.21 87.08 -6.72
N THR A 2 10.86 86.55 -7.75
CA THR A 2 10.89 85.15 -8.18
C THR A 2 11.68 84.25 -7.22
N ARG A 3 11.14 83.09 -6.82
CA ARG A 3 11.90 82.02 -6.13
C ARG A 3 12.07 80.84 -7.09
N CYS A 4 13.33 80.51 -7.37
CA CYS A 4 13.75 79.34 -8.13
C CYS A 4 13.56 78.04 -7.33
N PHE A 5 13.08 76.98 -7.98
CA PHE A 5 13.15 75.61 -7.49
C PHE A 5 14.38 74.92 -8.08
N ALA A 6 15.23 74.33 -7.24
CA ALA A 6 16.28 73.41 -7.64
C ALA A 6 15.83 71.98 -7.30
N LEU A 7 15.84 71.10 -8.30
CA LEU A 7 15.50 69.68 -8.20
C LEU A 7 16.81 68.89 -7.95
N VAL A 8 16.88 68.14 -6.86
CA VAL A 8 18.00 67.22 -6.57
C VAL A 8 17.57 65.80 -6.95
N LEU A 9 18.28 65.18 -7.90
CA LEU A 9 18.13 63.76 -8.26
C LEU A 9 19.02 62.91 -7.34
N LEU A 10 18.43 61.94 -6.63
CA LEU A 10 19.13 60.91 -5.86
C LEU A 10 19.08 59.59 -6.63
N ILE A 11 20.22 59.14 -7.14
CA ILE A 11 20.38 57.82 -7.78
C ILE A 11 20.62 56.78 -6.68
N HIS A 12 19.71 55.83 -6.50
CA HIS A 12 19.91 54.64 -5.67
C HIS A 12 20.42 53.50 -6.54
N ALA A 13 21.67 53.09 -6.32
CA ALA A 13 22.21 51.84 -6.86
C ALA A 13 21.74 50.68 -5.98
N ALA A 14 20.89 49.80 -6.51
CA ALA A 14 20.49 48.57 -5.86
C ALA A 14 21.54 47.47 -6.14
N CYS A 15 22.29 47.07 -5.12
CA CYS A 15 23.09 45.84 -5.14
C CYS A 15 22.18 44.65 -4.90
N SER A 16 21.98 43.81 -5.91
CA SER A 16 21.29 42.53 -5.80
C SER A 16 22.22 41.52 -5.12
N LEU A 17 21.94 41.17 -3.87
CA LEU A 17 22.53 40.01 -3.21
C LEU A 17 21.96 38.75 -3.86
N ALA A 18 22.77 38.04 -4.63
CA ALA A 18 22.42 36.70 -5.11
C ALA A 18 22.36 35.76 -3.91
N ILE A 19 21.15 35.30 -3.59
CA ILE A 19 20.96 34.20 -2.63
C ILE A 19 21.51 32.95 -3.31
N ALA A 20 22.61 32.42 -2.80
CA ALA A 20 23.13 31.13 -3.25
C ALA A 20 22.05 30.07 -3.04
N GLN A 21 21.62 29.41 -4.12
CA GLN A 21 20.75 28.25 -4.00
C GLN A 21 21.49 27.18 -3.17
N PRO A 22 20.80 26.46 -2.27
CA PRO A 22 21.42 25.35 -1.56
C PRO A 22 22.02 24.37 -2.58
N PRO A 23 23.17 23.75 -2.26
CA PRO A 23 23.82 22.82 -3.16
C PRO A 23 22.84 21.73 -3.58
N GLU A 24 22.76 21.48 -4.87
CA GLU A 24 21.86 20.51 -5.45
C GLU A 24 22.21 19.11 -4.93
N THR A 25 21.21 18.39 -4.40
CA THR A 25 21.41 17.04 -3.88
C THR A 25 21.63 16.07 -5.03
N VAL A 26 22.76 15.38 -5.03
CA VAL A 26 23.06 14.29 -5.97
C VAL A 26 22.54 12.99 -5.37
N HIS A 27 21.75 12.23 -6.13
CA HIS A 27 21.19 10.97 -5.69
C HIS A 27 22.02 9.78 -6.21
N GLU A 28 22.65 9.05 -5.31
CA GLU A 28 23.39 7.83 -5.67
C GLU A 28 22.41 6.69 -5.88
N ILE A 29 22.15 6.31 -7.15
CA ILE A 29 21.21 5.23 -7.49
C ILE A 29 21.91 3.90 -7.74
N GLY A 30 23.21 3.89 -8.06
CA GLY A 30 23.93 2.67 -8.40
C GLY A 30 23.25 1.96 -9.58
N SER A 31 22.99 0.66 -9.44
CA SER A 31 22.30 -0.18 -10.45
C SER A 31 20.87 -0.54 -10.06
N ARG A 32 20.30 0.13 -9.05
CA ARG A 32 18.95 -0.21 -8.57
C ARG A 32 17.89 0.28 -9.55
N ARG A 33 16.77 -0.43 -9.60
CA ARG A 33 15.59 -0.02 -10.37
C ARG A 33 14.92 1.14 -9.67
N GLU A 34 14.68 2.24 -10.37
CA GLU A 34 13.97 3.41 -9.83
C GLU A 34 12.59 3.53 -10.47
N LEU A 35 11.58 3.74 -9.64
CA LEU A 35 10.18 3.93 -10.03
C LEU A 35 9.78 5.40 -9.82
N PHE A 36 8.74 5.84 -10.52
CA PHE A 36 8.18 7.19 -10.41
C PHE A 36 7.04 7.31 -9.40
N VAL A 37 7.06 6.49 -8.34
CA VAL A 37 6.01 6.46 -7.28
C VAL A 37 6.06 7.67 -6.34
N ASP A 38 7.17 8.40 -6.35
CA ASP A 38 7.42 9.62 -5.59
C ASP A 38 8.17 10.66 -6.45
N ASP A 39 8.32 11.88 -5.91
CA ASP A 39 8.96 13.00 -6.61
C ASP A 39 10.49 13.09 -6.33
N THR A 40 11.10 12.09 -5.69
CA THR A 40 12.49 12.16 -5.20
C THR A 40 13.46 12.40 -6.34
N LEU A 41 13.31 11.68 -7.46
CA LEU A 41 14.18 11.82 -8.62
C LEU A 41 13.61 12.75 -9.68
N VAL A 42 12.39 13.27 -9.50
CA VAL A 42 11.76 14.17 -10.45
C VAL A 42 12.12 15.60 -10.09
N GLU A 43 12.81 16.29 -10.99
CA GLU A 43 13.10 17.70 -10.82
C GLU A 43 12.07 18.56 -11.53
N ARG A 44 11.78 18.21 -12.79
CA ARG A 44 10.90 19.01 -13.63
C ARG A 44 10.16 18.17 -14.63
N LEU A 45 8.86 18.46 -14.76
CA LEU A 45 8.01 18.04 -15.87
C LEU A 45 7.82 19.23 -16.80
N VAL A 46 7.99 19.02 -18.10
CA VAL A 46 7.85 20.06 -19.14
C VAL A 46 6.78 19.65 -20.16
N GLY A 47 6.10 20.64 -20.72
CA GLY A 47 5.05 20.42 -21.72
C GLY A 47 3.79 19.84 -21.07
N LYS A 48 3.38 18.66 -21.55
CA LYS A 48 2.20 17.93 -21.04
C LYS A 48 2.56 16.64 -20.30
N ALA A 49 3.83 16.49 -19.89
CA ALA A 49 4.22 15.36 -19.06
C ALA A 49 3.61 15.48 -17.66
N GLU A 50 3.14 14.36 -17.13
CA GLU A 50 2.63 14.24 -15.77
C GLU A 50 3.04 12.90 -15.15
N LEU A 51 3.10 12.84 -13.82
CA LEU A 51 3.07 11.56 -13.14
C LEU A 51 1.63 11.06 -13.09
N ARG A 52 1.39 9.86 -13.60
CA ARG A 52 0.06 9.26 -13.70
C ARG A 52 -0.03 7.99 -12.87
N LEU A 53 -0.91 8.02 -11.87
CA LEU A 53 -1.31 6.84 -11.11
C LEU A 53 -1.98 5.82 -12.03
N GLN A 54 -1.52 4.57 -11.95
CA GLN A 54 -2.11 3.46 -12.67
C GLN A 54 -3.10 2.71 -11.77
N HIS A 55 -4.03 1.99 -12.38
CA HIS A 55 -5.11 1.30 -11.66
C HIS A 55 -5.08 -0.21 -11.95
N PRO A 56 -5.05 -1.07 -10.93
CA PRO A 56 -5.16 -2.51 -11.13
C PRO A 56 -6.48 -2.89 -11.82
N VAL A 57 -6.41 -3.84 -12.74
CA VAL A 57 -7.55 -4.31 -13.53
C VAL A 57 -8.15 -5.55 -12.88
N PRO A 58 -9.48 -5.62 -12.66
CA PRO A 58 -10.12 -6.81 -12.09
C PRO A 58 -9.97 -8.02 -13.00
N GLN A 59 -9.62 -9.16 -12.40
CA GLN A 59 -9.56 -10.48 -13.02
C GLN A 59 -10.57 -11.42 -12.35
N GLU A 60 -10.29 -12.71 -12.27
CA GLU A 60 -11.15 -13.72 -11.65
C GLU A 60 -11.27 -13.60 -10.12
N VAL A 61 -12.33 -14.22 -9.58
CA VAL A 61 -12.42 -14.54 -8.16
C VAL A 61 -11.57 -15.78 -7.92
N VAL A 62 -10.61 -15.69 -7.01
CA VAL A 62 -9.63 -16.76 -6.75
C VAL A 62 -9.97 -17.61 -5.53
N LEU A 63 -10.80 -17.09 -4.63
CA LEU A 63 -11.24 -17.78 -3.43
C LEU A 63 -12.60 -17.27 -2.99
N GLU A 64 -13.46 -18.19 -2.55
CA GLU A 64 -14.69 -17.88 -1.81
C GLU A 64 -14.54 -18.40 -0.38
N HIS A 65 -14.94 -17.60 0.61
CA HIS A 65 -14.90 -17.93 2.03
C HIS A 65 -16.26 -18.46 2.49
N ASN A 66 -16.56 -19.70 2.16
CA ASN A 66 -17.87 -20.35 2.37
C ASN A 66 -17.82 -21.63 3.23
N GLU A 67 -16.69 -21.91 3.89
CA GLU A 67 -16.60 -23.03 4.83
C GLU A 67 -17.32 -22.72 6.15
N PRO A 68 -17.71 -23.74 6.95
CA PRO A 68 -18.47 -23.51 8.19
C PRO A 68 -17.80 -22.64 9.27
N TRP A 69 -16.46 -22.53 9.25
CA TRP A 69 -15.66 -21.67 10.14
C TRP A 69 -15.33 -20.31 9.52
N GLU A 70 -15.84 -20.06 8.30
CA GLU A 70 -15.73 -18.83 7.54
C GLU A 70 -17.11 -18.18 7.37
N GLY A 71 -17.16 -17.13 6.57
CA GLY A 71 -18.38 -16.50 6.11
C GLY A 71 -18.10 -15.11 5.58
N SER A 72 -19.12 -14.25 5.64
CA SER A 72 -18.93 -12.81 5.44
C SER A 72 -18.06 -12.20 6.54
N GLY A 73 -17.09 -11.35 6.25
CA GLY A 73 -16.17 -10.82 7.26
C GLY A 73 -14.78 -11.48 7.29
N CYS A 74 -14.41 -12.22 6.25
CA CYS A 74 -13.07 -12.76 6.05
C CYS A 74 -12.16 -11.71 5.39
N VAL A 75 -11.07 -11.35 6.05
CA VAL A 75 -10.24 -10.19 5.70
C VAL A 75 -8.80 -10.35 6.20
N TYR A 76 -7.97 -9.32 6.05
CA TYR A 76 -6.57 -9.28 6.51
C TYR A 76 -5.73 -10.42 5.94
N HIS A 77 -5.88 -10.64 4.65
CA HIS A 77 -5.10 -11.62 3.91
C HIS A 77 -3.63 -11.23 3.92
N SER A 78 -2.76 -12.16 4.32
CA SER A 78 -1.33 -12.10 4.07
C SER A 78 -1.01 -13.06 2.91
N VAL A 79 -0.37 -12.60 1.85
CA VAL A 79 -0.04 -13.38 0.64
C VAL A 79 1.44 -13.19 0.29
N PHE A 80 2.15 -14.29 0.07
CA PHE A 80 3.54 -14.24 -0.37
C PHE A 80 3.96 -15.55 -1.07
N LYS A 81 4.98 -15.46 -1.91
CA LYS A 81 5.63 -16.61 -2.53
C LYS A 81 6.72 -17.17 -1.61
N ASP A 82 6.76 -18.48 -1.45
CA ASP A 82 7.73 -19.21 -0.65
C ASP A 82 8.23 -20.45 -1.41
N GLY A 83 9.36 -20.29 -2.10
CA GLY A 83 9.85 -21.30 -3.04
C GLY A 83 8.88 -21.46 -4.21
N ASP A 84 8.44 -22.69 -4.45
CA ASP A 84 7.55 -23.04 -5.56
C ASP A 84 6.05 -22.89 -5.22
N ARG A 85 5.72 -22.41 -4.02
CA ARG A 85 4.33 -22.24 -3.57
C ARG A 85 4.03 -20.79 -3.22
N TYR A 86 2.79 -20.39 -3.40
CA TYR A 86 2.20 -19.20 -2.82
C TYR A 86 1.42 -19.61 -1.58
N ARG A 87 1.58 -18.80 -0.53
CA ARG A 87 0.93 -19.00 0.77
C ARG A 87 -0.01 -17.84 1.02
N MET A 88 -1.17 -18.13 1.58
CA MET A 88 -2.15 -17.16 2.01
C MET A 88 -2.60 -17.47 3.43
N TYR A 89 -2.61 -16.45 4.27
CA TYR A 89 -3.17 -16.50 5.62
C TYR A 89 -4.26 -15.45 5.73
N TYR A 90 -5.35 -15.72 6.43
CA TYR A 90 -6.45 -14.75 6.52
C TYR A 90 -7.25 -14.91 7.80
N ALA A 91 -7.90 -13.82 8.22
CA ALA A 91 -8.89 -13.88 9.28
C ALA A 91 -10.16 -14.52 8.73
N ALA A 92 -10.67 -15.52 9.43
CA ALA A 92 -11.97 -16.12 9.18
C ALA A 92 -12.95 -15.74 10.29
N GLY A 93 -14.14 -15.30 9.87
CA GLY A 93 -15.23 -14.84 10.72
C GLY A 93 -16.53 -14.75 9.91
N HIS A 94 -17.65 -14.59 10.60
CA HIS A 94 -18.96 -14.42 9.96
C HIS A 94 -19.76 -13.24 10.55
N LEU A 95 -20.16 -12.32 9.68
CA LEU A 95 -20.98 -11.13 9.93
C LEU A 95 -22.39 -11.37 9.40
N GLU A 96 -23.25 -11.93 10.23
CA GLU A 96 -24.64 -12.20 9.85
C GLU A 96 -25.44 -10.89 9.82
N VAL A 97 -25.93 -10.51 8.64
CA VAL A 97 -26.75 -9.30 8.46
C VAL A 97 -28.20 -9.69 8.21
N THR A 98 -29.08 -9.30 9.13
CA THR A 98 -30.52 -9.62 9.08
C THR A 98 -31.34 -8.34 9.24
N PRO A 99 -32.67 -8.37 9.02
CA PRO A 99 -33.54 -7.25 9.36
C PRO A 99 -33.42 -6.75 10.80
N LYS A 100 -32.88 -7.55 11.74
CA LYS A 100 -32.67 -7.15 13.14
C LYS A 100 -31.37 -6.37 13.35
N GLY A 101 -30.42 -6.39 12.42
CA GLY A 101 -29.11 -5.76 12.55
C GLY A 101 -27.98 -6.72 12.16
N VAL A 102 -26.79 -6.44 12.70
CA VAL A 102 -25.57 -7.24 12.51
C VAL A 102 -25.36 -8.14 13.72
N ASN A 103 -25.06 -9.42 13.50
CA ASN A 103 -24.59 -10.37 14.49
C ASN A 103 -23.18 -10.86 14.09
N ALA A 104 -22.18 -10.48 14.87
CA ALA A 104 -20.76 -10.85 14.64
C ALA A 104 -20.28 -11.96 15.61
N SER A 105 -21.20 -12.63 16.31
CA SER A 105 -20.90 -13.65 17.34
C SER A 105 -21.48 -15.02 16.97
N THR A 106 -21.53 -15.30 15.67
CA THR A 106 -22.04 -16.57 15.10
C THR A 106 -21.11 -17.74 15.44
N HIS A 107 -19.80 -17.54 15.34
CA HIS A 107 -18.74 -18.42 15.82
C HIS A 107 -17.49 -17.60 16.20
N GLY A 108 -16.44 -18.27 16.69
CA GLY A 108 -15.15 -17.62 17.00
C GLY A 108 -14.43 -17.10 15.76
N LEU A 109 -13.42 -16.25 15.97
CA LEU A 109 -12.50 -15.82 14.91
C LEU A 109 -11.34 -16.80 14.80
N PHE A 110 -10.82 -16.98 13.59
CA PHE A 110 -9.70 -17.89 13.30
C PHE A 110 -8.70 -17.24 12.35
N CYS A 111 -7.46 -17.73 12.37
CA CYS A 111 -6.55 -17.53 11.25
C CYS A 111 -6.49 -18.83 10.44
N CYS A 112 -6.81 -18.74 9.15
CA CYS A 112 -6.85 -19.84 8.22
C CYS A 112 -5.74 -19.75 7.18
N TYR A 113 -5.45 -20.87 6.52
CA TYR A 113 -4.39 -21.01 5.52
C TYR A 113 -4.92 -21.50 4.17
N ALA A 114 -4.42 -20.94 3.08
CA ALA A 114 -4.61 -21.44 1.73
C ALA A 114 -3.27 -21.45 0.98
N GLU A 115 -3.14 -22.30 -0.03
CA GLU A 115 -1.95 -22.41 -0.85
C GLU A 115 -2.25 -22.53 -2.34
N SER A 116 -1.27 -22.14 -3.15
CA SER A 116 -1.37 -22.18 -4.62
C SER A 116 0.00 -22.47 -5.24
N GLU A 117 0.03 -23.09 -6.41
CA GLU A 117 1.27 -23.31 -7.18
C GLU A 117 1.55 -22.14 -8.16
N ASP A 118 0.52 -21.37 -8.53
CA ASP A 118 0.60 -20.32 -9.55
C ASP A 118 0.15 -18.93 -9.07
N GLY A 119 -0.37 -18.84 -7.84
CA GLY A 119 -0.91 -17.62 -7.25
C GLY A 119 -2.31 -17.26 -7.75
N ILE A 120 -2.92 -18.11 -8.57
CA ILE A 120 -4.23 -17.89 -9.20
C ILE A 120 -5.24 -18.92 -8.72
N HIS A 121 -4.88 -20.20 -8.73
CA HIS A 121 -5.74 -21.30 -8.29
C HIS A 121 -5.36 -21.69 -6.86
N TRP A 122 -6.26 -21.40 -5.91
CA TRP A 122 -6.01 -21.59 -4.49
C TRP A 122 -6.74 -22.82 -3.95
N GLN A 123 -6.09 -23.50 -3.01
CA GLN A 123 -6.61 -24.66 -2.29
C GLN A 123 -6.58 -24.39 -0.79
N LYS A 124 -7.63 -24.82 -0.08
CA LYS A 124 -7.72 -24.81 1.38
C LYS A 124 -7.40 -26.24 1.87
N PRO A 125 -6.16 -26.54 2.29
CA PRO A 125 -5.82 -27.89 2.71
C PRO A 125 -6.52 -28.26 4.02
N SER A 126 -6.93 -29.53 4.15
CA SER A 126 -7.38 -30.08 5.43
C SER A 126 -6.15 -30.39 6.30
N LEU A 127 -5.89 -29.54 7.28
CA LEU A 127 -4.66 -29.54 8.08
C LEU A 127 -4.74 -30.44 9.32
N GLY A 128 -5.93 -30.67 9.88
CA GLY A 128 -6.09 -31.54 11.05
C GLY A 128 -5.61 -30.93 12.37
N LEU A 129 -5.39 -29.61 12.44
CA LEU A 129 -4.68 -28.96 13.56
C LEU A 129 -5.60 -28.48 14.70
N HIS A 130 -6.74 -27.87 14.36
CA HIS A 130 -7.65 -27.25 15.34
C HIS A 130 -9.08 -27.74 15.13
N GLU A 131 -9.81 -27.93 16.22
CA GLU A 131 -11.19 -28.43 16.18
C GLU A 131 -12.19 -27.31 15.87
N PHE A 132 -13.15 -27.63 15.01
CA PHE A 132 -14.34 -26.82 14.74
C PHE A 132 -15.55 -27.75 14.59
N ASN A 133 -16.57 -27.56 15.44
CA ASN A 133 -17.81 -28.35 15.43
C ASN A 133 -17.58 -29.87 15.43
N GLY A 134 -16.65 -30.34 16.25
CA GLY A 134 -16.33 -31.77 16.43
C GLY A 134 -15.42 -32.37 15.36
N SER A 135 -14.84 -31.57 14.45
CA SER A 135 -13.94 -32.04 13.40
C SER A 135 -12.69 -31.16 13.30
N THR A 136 -11.54 -31.75 12.96
CA THR A 136 -10.31 -31.02 12.61
C THR A 136 -10.08 -30.93 11.11
N ALA A 137 -11.02 -31.42 10.29
CA ALA A 137 -10.95 -31.38 8.83
C ALA A 137 -11.23 -29.97 8.31
N ASN A 138 -10.27 -29.07 8.51
CA ASN A 138 -10.33 -27.66 8.16
C ASN A 138 -8.91 -27.11 7.92
N ASN A 139 -8.82 -25.84 7.54
CA ASN A 139 -7.56 -25.14 7.24
C ASN A 139 -7.18 -24.10 8.31
N ILE A 140 -7.64 -24.26 9.55
CA ILE A 140 -7.34 -23.35 10.65
C ILE A 140 -5.89 -23.58 11.12
N VAL A 141 -5.11 -22.51 11.30
CA VAL A 141 -3.72 -22.54 11.78
C VAL A 141 -3.51 -21.85 13.12
N MET A 142 -4.32 -20.84 13.45
CA MET A 142 -4.29 -20.19 14.78
C MET A 142 -5.69 -19.97 15.31
N VAL A 143 -5.85 -20.28 16.60
CA VAL A 143 -7.05 -20.07 17.41
C VAL A 143 -6.75 -19.11 18.56
N ARG A 144 -7.80 -18.66 19.24
CA ARG A 144 -7.68 -17.92 20.51
C ARG A 144 -6.90 -18.78 21.53
N GLN A 145 -5.79 -18.26 22.07
CA GLN A 145 -4.98 -18.97 23.07
C GLN A 145 -4.42 -18.03 24.13
N GLN A 146 -4.19 -18.56 25.33
CA GLN A 146 -3.57 -17.82 26.43
C GLN A 146 -2.07 -17.65 26.19
N VAL A 147 -1.56 -16.42 26.35
CA VAL A 147 -0.16 -16.05 26.24
C VAL A 147 0.21 -15.16 27.43
N GLY A 148 0.88 -15.73 28.42
CA GLY A 148 1.13 -15.07 29.71
C GLY A 148 -0.17 -14.57 30.34
N ASP A 149 -0.26 -13.26 30.60
CA ASP A 149 -1.43 -12.61 31.19
C ASP A 149 -2.49 -12.17 30.15
N ALA A 150 -2.25 -12.40 28.86
CA ALA A 150 -3.13 -11.98 27.77
C ALA A 150 -3.71 -13.18 27.01
N THR A 151 -4.74 -12.96 26.20
CA THR A 151 -5.26 -13.94 25.25
C THR A 151 -5.08 -13.41 23.84
N SER A 152 -4.59 -14.21 22.89
CA SER A 152 -4.47 -13.77 21.49
C SER A 152 -5.81 -13.78 20.75
N GLU A 153 -6.01 -12.82 19.87
CA GLU A 153 -7.17 -12.70 18.99
C GLU A 153 -6.73 -12.98 17.54
N PRO A 154 -7.12 -14.13 16.93
CA PRO A 154 -6.63 -14.51 15.61
C PRO A 154 -7.35 -13.80 14.44
N GLY A 155 -8.27 -12.87 14.73
CA GLY A 155 -9.11 -12.19 13.75
C GLY A 155 -8.45 -11.04 12.98
N GLU A 156 -7.19 -10.72 13.28
CA GLU A 156 -6.42 -9.65 12.61
C GLU A 156 -4.96 -10.06 12.36
N PRO A 157 -4.73 -11.20 11.67
CA PRO A 157 -3.39 -11.75 11.54
C PRO A 157 -2.56 -10.96 10.52
N ALA A 158 -1.30 -10.71 10.88
CA ALA A 158 -0.26 -10.34 9.93
C ALA A 158 0.82 -11.42 9.95
N VAL A 159 0.84 -12.28 8.93
CA VAL A 159 1.74 -13.42 8.83
C VAL A 159 2.77 -13.16 7.73
N PHE A 160 4.04 -13.37 8.02
CA PHE A 160 5.11 -13.21 7.04
C PHE A 160 6.20 -14.26 7.22
N LYS A 161 6.90 -14.54 6.13
CA LYS A 161 8.18 -15.26 6.16
C LYS A 161 9.26 -14.27 6.57
N ASP A 162 10.05 -14.63 7.58
CA ASP A 162 11.13 -13.76 8.03
C ASP A 162 12.31 -13.82 7.06
N GLU A 163 12.59 -12.71 6.40
CA GLU A 163 13.70 -12.56 5.46
C GLU A 163 15.01 -12.14 6.15
N ASN A 164 15.01 -11.98 7.47
CA ASN A 164 16.25 -11.79 8.20
C ASN A 164 17.17 -13.01 8.00
N PRO A 165 18.39 -12.85 7.44
CA PRO A 165 19.32 -13.97 7.24
C PRO A 165 19.71 -14.68 8.53
N ASP A 166 19.57 -13.99 9.67
CA ASP A 166 19.86 -14.53 11.01
C ASP A 166 18.62 -15.09 11.72
N ALA A 167 17.46 -15.15 11.06
CA ALA A 167 16.26 -15.74 11.63
C ALA A 167 16.50 -17.22 11.99
N PRO A 168 16.24 -17.64 13.24
CA PRO A 168 16.44 -19.03 13.61
C PRO A 168 15.42 -19.93 12.91
N ALA A 169 15.81 -21.18 12.65
CA ALA A 169 14.99 -22.12 11.88
C ALA A 169 13.59 -22.37 12.47
N ASP A 170 13.44 -22.25 13.80
CA ASP A 170 12.16 -22.38 14.50
C ASP A 170 11.27 -21.11 14.42
N ALA A 171 11.81 -20.00 13.92
CA ALA A 171 11.11 -18.74 13.69
C ALA A 171 11.21 -18.25 12.24
N ARG A 172 11.27 -19.20 11.30
CA ARG A 172 11.27 -18.94 9.85
C ARG A 172 10.06 -18.14 9.39
N TYR A 173 8.93 -18.32 10.05
CA TYR A 173 7.73 -17.52 9.86
C TYR A 173 7.38 -16.83 11.18
N LYS A 174 6.84 -15.63 11.08
CA LYS A 174 6.43 -14.81 12.22
C LYS A 174 5.03 -14.28 11.98
N ALA A 175 4.33 -14.01 13.07
CA ALA A 175 3.02 -13.39 13.01
C ALA A 175 2.80 -12.40 14.15
N LEU A 176 2.02 -11.36 13.87
CA LEU A 176 1.45 -10.48 14.88
C LEU A 176 -0.05 -10.74 14.99
N LEU A 177 -0.52 -10.92 16.22
CA LEU A 177 -1.93 -11.00 16.58
C LEU A 177 -2.24 -9.97 17.67
N PRO A 178 -3.39 -9.28 17.62
CA PRO A 178 -3.84 -8.50 18.77
C PRO A 178 -4.00 -9.37 20.01
N ALA A 179 -3.74 -8.77 21.15
CA ALA A 179 -4.10 -9.29 22.46
C ALA A 179 -5.49 -8.81 22.85
N SER A 180 -6.20 -9.63 23.63
CA SER A 180 -7.24 -9.17 24.53
C SER A 180 -6.70 -8.04 25.41
N ARG A 181 -7.60 -7.25 25.99
CA ARG A 181 -7.20 -6.21 26.93
C ARG A 181 -6.35 -6.80 28.07
N LEU A 182 -5.27 -6.11 28.41
CA LEU A 182 -4.31 -6.57 29.41
C LEU A 182 -4.87 -6.37 30.82
N PRO A 183 -4.81 -7.38 31.72
CA PRO A 183 -5.44 -7.30 33.03
C PRO A 183 -4.96 -6.14 33.91
N LYS A 184 -3.70 -5.73 33.74
CA LYS A 184 -3.05 -4.75 34.63
C LYS A 184 -3.51 -3.31 34.39
N ASP A 185 -3.69 -2.93 33.13
CA ASP A 185 -3.92 -1.55 32.72
C ASP A 185 -4.97 -1.40 31.61
N ASN A 186 -5.64 -2.50 31.26
CA ASN A 186 -6.73 -2.58 30.32
C ASN A 186 -6.41 -2.11 28.88
N ARG A 187 -5.12 -2.01 28.56
CA ARG A 187 -4.65 -1.61 27.23
C ARG A 187 -4.65 -2.79 26.28
N ARG A 188 -4.75 -2.51 24.98
CA ARG A 188 -4.53 -3.49 23.91
C ARG A 188 -3.03 -3.63 23.63
N GLY A 189 -2.65 -4.72 22.97
CA GLY A 189 -1.26 -4.94 22.55
C GLY A 189 -1.15 -5.89 21.37
N LEU A 190 0.04 -6.03 20.81
CA LEU A 190 0.37 -7.02 19.78
C LEU A 190 1.26 -8.11 20.36
N LEU A 191 0.82 -9.35 20.22
CA LEU A 191 1.58 -10.55 20.57
C LEU A 191 2.35 -11.04 19.34
N ALA A 192 3.59 -11.49 19.58
CA ALA A 192 4.43 -12.08 18.54
C ALA A 192 4.35 -13.61 18.60
N PHE A 193 4.22 -14.22 17.43
CA PHE A 193 4.26 -15.67 17.24
C PHE A 193 5.37 -16.04 16.26
N LYS A 194 5.85 -17.28 16.38
CA LYS A 194 6.82 -17.89 15.47
C LYS A 194 6.37 -19.27 15.01
N SER A 195 6.85 -19.67 13.85
CA SER A 195 6.65 -21.01 13.31
C SER A 195 7.84 -21.46 12.44
N PRO A 196 8.25 -22.73 12.51
CA PRO A 196 9.24 -23.31 11.60
C PRO A 196 8.70 -23.55 10.18
N ASP A 197 7.39 -23.83 10.03
CA ASP A 197 6.76 -24.32 8.81
C ASP A 197 5.60 -23.46 8.30
N GLY A 198 5.21 -22.45 9.10
CA GLY A 198 4.11 -21.54 8.82
C GLY A 198 2.74 -22.13 9.16
N LEU A 199 2.68 -23.31 9.79
CA LEU A 199 1.43 -24.00 10.14
C LEU A 199 1.33 -24.22 11.66
N HIS A 200 2.43 -24.59 12.30
CA HIS A 200 2.50 -24.81 13.74
C HIS A 200 3.07 -23.57 14.44
N TRP A 201 2.19 -22.83 15.11
CA TRP A 201 2.52 -21.53 15.70
C TRP A 201 2.72 -21.64 17.22
N SER A 202 3.74 -20.95 17.73
CA SER A 202 3.98 -20.80 19.18
C SER A 202 4.29 -19.34 19.53
N PRO A 203 3.94 -18.86 20.74
CA PRO A 203 4.30 -17.51 21.16
C PRO A 203 5.82 -17.31 21.14
N LEU A 204 6.27 -16.17 20.60
CA LEU A 204 7.66 -15.73 20.65
C LEU A 204 7.96 -14.95 21.95
N SER A 205 6.92 -14.46 22.61
CA SER A 205 6.96 -13.69 23.87
C SER A 205 5.76 -14.08 24.74
N ASP A 206 5.90 -13.97 26.06
CA ASP A 206 4.82 -14.18 27.04
C ASP A 206 3.98 -12.91 27.28
N LYS A 207 4.35 -11.80 26.66
CA LYS A 207 3.70 -10.49 26.76
C LYS A 207 3.64 -9.79 25.41
N PRO A 208 2.74 -8.80 25.23
CA PRO A 208 2.73 -7.98 24.04
C PRO A 208 4.06 -7.23 23.84
N ILE A 209 4.50 -7.16 22.59
CA ILE A 209 5.75 -6.51 22.17
C ILE A 209 5.54 -5.04 21.77
N ILE A 210 4.30 -4.66 21.47
CA ILE A 210 3.86 -3.28 21.18
C ILE A 210 2.52 -3.06 21.92
N ASN A 211 2.35 -1.93 22.61
CA ASN A 211 1.17 -1.67 23.48
C ASN A 211 0.64 -0.23 23.41
N ASP A 212 1.08 0.55 22.42
CA ASP A 212 0.73 1.95 22.21
C ASP A 212 0.06 2.13 20.84
N GLY A 213 -1.08 1.47 20.70
CA GLY A 213 -1.86 1.46 19.48
C GLY A 213 -3.28 1.04 19.76
N ALA A 214 -4.07 1.08 18.70
CA ALA A 214 -5.49 0.79 18.79
C ALA A 214 -5.83 -0.62 18.25
N PHE A 215 -4.94 -1.20 17.44
CA PHE A 215 -4.87 -2.62 17.07
C PHE A 215 -6.23 -3.28 16.72
N ASP A 216 -7.07 -2.66 15.88
CA ASP A 216 -8.32 -3.26 15.35
C ASP A 216 -8.27 -3.40 13.80
N SER A 217 -7.12 -3.87 13.31
CA SER A 217 -6.32 -3.48 12.15
C SER A 217 -5.43 -4.67 11.77
N GLN A 218 -5.11 -4.95 10.50
CA GLN A 218 -3.93 -5.74 10.19
C GLN A 218 -2.69 -4.92 10.55
N ASN A 219 -2.11 -5.22 11.70
CA ASN A 219 -0.90 -4.56 12.21
C ASN A 219 0.30 -5.46 11.87
N LEU A 220 1.20 -4.93 11.03
CA LEU A 220 2.19 -5.75 10.36
C LEU A 220 3.60 -5.35 10.77
N ALA A 221 4.53 -6.29 10.61
CA ALA A 221 5.94 -6.05 10.75
C ALA A 221 6.72 -7.00 9.84
N PHE A 222 7.90 -6.60 9.40
CA PHE A 222 8.73 -7.36 8.48
C PHE A 222 10.21 -6.99 8.65
N TRP A 223 11.10 -7.80 8.10
CA TRP A 223 12.52 -7.47 8.00
C TRP A 223 12.75 -6.50 6.83
N ASP A 224 13.24 -5.30 7.15
CA ASP A 224 13.62 -4.27 6.18
C ASP A 224 15.09 -4.50 5.79
N ALA A 225 15.31 -5.39 4.82
CA ALA A 225 16.64 -5.81 4.41
C ALA A 225 17.52 -4.66 3.90
N ALA A 226 16.91 -3.61 3.33
CA ALA A 226 17.65 -2.43 2.85
C ALA A 226 18.27 -1.61 3.99
N HIS A 227 17.67 -1.66 5.19
CA HIS A 227 18.12 -0.91 6.36
C HIS A 227 18.67 -1.78 7.49
N GLY A 228 18.52 -3.11 7.42
CA GLY A 228 19.10 -4.05 8.38
C GLY A 228 18.40 -4.06 9.75
N HIS A 229 17.09 -3.83 9.78
CA HIS A 229 16.27 -3.93 11.00
C HIS A 229 14.87 -4.47 10.67
N TYR A 230 14.13 -4.89 11.69
CA TYR A 230 12.69 -5.06 11.58
C TYR A 230 12.00 -3.70 11.59
N ARG A 231 10.87 -3.61 10.88
CA ARG A 231 10.00 -2.45 10.87
C ARG A 231 8.56 -2.89 11.07
N ALA A 232 7.81 -2.14 11.88
CA ALA A 232 6.39 -2.38 12.13
C ALA A 232 5.54 -1.18 11.67
N TYR A 233 4.29 -1.46 11.33
CA TYR A 233 3.26 -0.47 11.05
C TYR A 233 1.95 -0.88 11.71
N TRP A 234 1.40 0.01 12.53
CA TRP A 234 0.15 -0.25 13.23
C TRP A 234 -0.70 1.01 13.39
N ARG A 235 -1.98 0.77 13.69
CA ARG A 235 -2.99 1.82 13.71
C ARG A 235 -3.07 2.52 15.07
N TYR A 236 -3.29 3.83 15.05
CA TYR A 236 -3.66 4.66 16.19
C TYR A 236 -4.70 5.72 15.81
N PHE A 237 -5.13 6.55 16.78
CA PHE A 237 -6.02 7.68 16.55
C PHE A 237 -5.34 9.01 16.88
N THR A 238 -5.46 9.99 15.98
CA THR A 238 -4.67 11.24 16.04
C THR A 238 -4.96 12.13 17.24
N LYS A 239 -6.13 11.99 17.88
CA LYS A 239 -6.47 12.73 19.11
C LYS A 239 -6.63 11.82 20.33
N GLY A 240 -6.19 10.57 20.25
CA GLY A 240 -6.38 9.58 21.32
C GLY A 240 -7.85 9.21 21.49
N GLY A 241 -8.35 9.28 22.72
CA GLY A 241 -9.73 8.96 23.08
C GLY A 241 -9.82 8.05 24.30
N TYR A 242 -11.04 7.70 24.70
CA TYR A 242 -11.26 6.76 25.79
C TYR A 242 -11.23 5.32 25.25
N ASP A 243 -10.49 4.47 25.95
CA ASP A 243 -10.32 3.07 25.56
C ASP A 243 -10.32 2.18 26.82
N ASP A 244 -11.50 1.74 27.25
CA ASP A 244 -11.64 0.78 28.35
C ASP A 244 -12.61 -0.38 28.04
N GLU A 245 -12.90 -1.23 29.02
CA GLU A 245 -13.78 -2.40 28.86
C GLU A 245 -15.23 -2.03 28.54
N LYS A 246 -15.66 -0.84 28.93
CA LYS A 246 -17.06 -0.38 28.88
C LYS A 246 -17.29 0.64 27.79
N VAL A 247 -16.28 1.46 27.49
CA VAL A 247 -16.38 2.59 26.56
C VAL A 247 -15.19 2.55 25.60
N TRP A 248 -15.51 2.38 24.32
CA TRP A 248 -14.57 2.55 23.23
C TRP A 248 -14.94 3.81 22.45
N ASP A 249 -14.17 4.88 22.69
CA ASP A 249 -14.44 6.20 22.15
C ASP A 249 -13.15 6.90 21.64
N PRO A 250 -12.56 6.38 20.55
CA PRO A 250 -11.43 7.04 19.91
C PRO A 250 -11.83 8.35 19.21
N GLN A 251 -10.91 9.30 19.22
CA GLN A 251 -11.07 10.69 18.78
C GLN A 251 -10.13 11.02 17.62
N GLY A 252 -10.60 11.81 16.66
CA GLY A 252 -9.82 12.16 15.47
C GLY A 252 -9.82 11.04 14.43
N HIS A 253 -8.81 11.06 13.55
CA HIS A 253 -8.73 10.12 12.43
C HIS A 253 -7.94 8.87 12.79
N ARG A 254 -8.32 7.74 12.19
CA ARG A 254 -7.46 6.56 12.13
C ARG A 254 -6.24 6.91 11.29
N ALA A 255 -5.07 6.70 11.89
CA ALA A 255 -3.78 6.98 11.28
C ALA A 255 -2.82 5.83 11.56
N ILE A 256 -1.67 5.89 10.89
CA ILE A 256 -0.67 4.83 10.90
C ILE A 256 0.59 5.38 11.58
N ARG A 257 1.26 4.53 12.36
CA ARG A 257 2.57 4.80 12.94
C ARG A 257 3.52 3.64 12.72
N THR A 258 4.80 3.90 12.93
CA THR A 258 5.89 2.94 12.75
C THR A 258 6.84 2.95 13.94
N ALA A 259 7.62 1.87 14.04
CA ALA A 259 8.80 1.73 14.87
C ALA A 259 9.74 0.71 14.22
N THR A 260 10.98 0.70 14.67
CA THR A 260 12.01 -0.25 14.24
C THR A 260 12.44 -1.15 15.40
N SER A 261 13.02 -2.30 15.07
CA SER A 261 13.55 -3.24 16.07
C SER A 261 14.73 -4.01 15.49
N LYS A 262 15.74 -4.30 16.30
CA LYS A 262 16.86 -5.18 15.88
C LYS A 262 16.55 -6.66 16.07
N ASP A 263 15.61 -7.00 16.95
CA ASP A 263 15.36 -8.37 17.42
C ASP A 263 13.89 -8.81 17.29
N PHE A 264 13.04 -7.96 16.70
CA PHE A 264 11.59 -8.14 16.55
C PHE A 264 10.78 -8.09 17.86
N LEU A 265 11.44 -7.95 19.01
CA LEU A 265 10.80 -7.97 20.33
C LEU A 265 10.80 -6.60 20.98
N ASN A 266 11.89 -5.85 20.82
CA ASN A 266 12.10 -4.55 21.43
C ASN A 266 12.00 -3.46 20.34
N TRP A 267 10.96 -2.64 20.42
CA TRP A 267 10.63 -1.63 19.41
C TRP A 267 11.01 -0.22 19.88
N THR A 268 11.75 0.51 19.05
CA THR A 268 12.26 1.86 19.30
C THR A 268 11.93 2.80 18.13
N ASP A 269 12.36 4.06 18.23
CA ASP A 269 12.30 5.04 17.12
C ASP A 269 10.90 5.24 16.56
N ARG A 270 9.91 5.24 17.46
CA ARG A 270 8.50 5.40 17.10
C ARG A 270 8.27 6.75 16.42
N ALA A 271 7.59 6.71 15.28
CA ALA A 271 7.12 7.89 14.57
C ALA A 271 5.69 7.67 14.03
N ASP A 272 4.88 8.74 14.06
CA ASP A 272 3.61 8.76 13.33
C ASP A 272 3.91 9.07 11.85
N LEU A 273 3.20 8.41 10.93
CA LEU A 273 3.45 8.62 9.50
C LEU A 273 3.06 10.03 9.06
N GLN A 274 3.88 10.60 8.19
CA GLN A 274 3.63 11.89 7.54
C GLN A 274 3.33 11.66 6.06
N TYR A 275 2.45 12.50 5.51
CA TYR A 275 2.06 12.41 4.11
C TYR A 275 2.35 13.72 3.38
N VAL A 276 3.08 13.63 2.28
CA VAL A 276 3.43 14.77 1.43
C VAL A 276 2.20 15.20 0.63
N ASP A 277 1.79 16.46 0.79
CA ASP A 277 0.66 17.08 0.08
C ASP A 277 -0.66 16.29 0.15
N SER A 278 -0.90 15.61 1.26
CA SER A 278 -2.13 14.82 1.45
C SER A 278 -2.95 15.34 2.63
N PRO A 279 -4.29 15.40 2.52
CA PRO A 279 -5.14 15.75 3.63
C PRO A 279 -5.14 14.65 4.70
N SER A 280 -5.57 15.02 5.90
CA SER A 280 -5.87 14.04 6.95
C SER A 280 -7.15 13.29 6.59
N GLU A 281 -7.10 11.97 6.56
CA GLU A 281 -8.21 11.09 6.17
C GLU A 281 -8.26 9.87 7.09
N GLN A 282 -9.37 9.13 7.05
CA GLN A 282 -9.54 7.91 7.81
C GLN A 282 -8.85 6.72 7.11
N LEU A 283 -7.67 6.32 7.57
CA LEU A 283 -6.91 5.20 7.03
C LEU A 283 -7.03 3.96 7.93
N TYR A 284 -7.58 2.86 7.39
CA TYR A 284 -7.97 1.69 8.17
C TYR A 284 -6.87 0.61 8.22
N THR A 285 -6.42 0.15 7.06
CA THR A 285 -5.25 -0.73 6.88
C THR A 285 -4.07 0.10 6.37
N ASN A 286 -2.85 -0.46 6.39
CA ASN A 286 -1.65 0.19 5.85
C ASN A 286 -1.03 -0.58 4.67
N VAL A 287 -0.95 -1.91 4.78
CA VAL A 287 -0.44 -2.83 3.74
C VAL A 287 0.97 -2.45 3.26
N VAL A 288 1.82 -1.94 4.17
CA VAL A 288 3.18 -1.50 3.84
C VAL A 288 4.12 -2.69 3.70
N SER A 289 4.94 -2.70 2.65
CA SER A 289 6.01 -3.68 2.44
C SER A 289 7.13 -3.12 1.57
N PRO A 290 8.36 -3.67 1.65
CA PRO A 290 9.39 -3.41 0.66
C PRO A 290 8.95 -3.90 -0.71
N TYR A 291 9.16 -3.10 -1.75
CA TYR A 291 8.94 -3.57 -3.11
C TYR A 291 10.12 -4.43 -3.56
N TYR A 292 9.92 -5.74 -3.73
CA TYR A 292 11.02 -6.69 -3.92
C TYR A 292 11.95 -6.42 -5.12
N ARG A 293 11.47 -5.71 -6.16
CA ARG A 293 12.28 -5.31 -7.34
C ARG A 293 13.03 -3.98 -7.14
N ALA A 294 12.67 -3.20 -6.12
CA ALA A 294 13.32 -1.95 -5.72
C ALA A 294 13.22 -1.79 -4.18
N PRO A 295 13.98 -2.59 -3.40
CA PRO A 295 13.76 -2.75 -1.95
C PRO A 295 14.08 -1.50 -1.12
N HIS A 296 14.68 -0.46 -1.71
CA HIS A 296 14.81 0.86 -1.10
C HIS A 296 13.49 1.66 -1.08
N LEU A 297 12.43 1.14 -1.71
CA LEU A 297 11.08 1.69 -1.68
C LEU A 297 10.17 0.82 -0.82
N LEU A 298 9.53 1.46 0.15
CA LEU A 298 8.39 0.90 0.86
C LEU A 298 7.11 1.35 0.17
N ILE A 299 6.28 0.39 -0.27
CA ILE A 299 4.99 0.64 -0.90
C ILE A 299 3.88 0.20 0.06
N GLY A 300 2.86 1.04 0.20
CA GLY A 300 1.68 0.77 1.01
C GLY A 300 0.39 0.96 0.23
N PHE A 301 -0.65 0.22 0.64
CA PHE A 301 -1.99 0.29 0.06
C PHE A 301 -3.04 0.55 1.15
N PRO A 302 -3.01 1.71 1.82
CA PRO A 302 -3.90 1.95 2.94
C PRO A 302 -5.35 2.02 2.45
N MET A 303 -6.25 1.35 3.16
CA MET A 303 -7.68 1.52 2.93
C MET A 303 -8.13 2.89 3.43
N ARG A 304 -8.61 3.74 2.51
CA ARG A 304 -9.38 4.92 2.87
C ARG A 304 -10.84 4.52 3.02
N TYR A 305 -11.48 4.98 4.09
CA TYR A 305 -12.93 4.90 4.19
C TYR A 305 -13.57 6.29 4.28
N VAL A 306 -14.72 6.46 3.63
CA VAL A 306 -15.44 7.73 3.50
C VAL A 306 -16.89 7.54 3.93
N GLU A 307 -17.34 8.33 4.89
CA GLU A 307 -18.74 8.35 5.35
C GLU A 307 -19.55 9.39 4.57
N ARG A 308 -20.20 8.96 3.49
CA ARG A 308 -20.90 9.90 2.59
C ARG A 308 -22.13 10.52 3.26
N GLY A 309 -22.18 11.85 3.27
CA GLY A 309 -23.30 12.67 3.73
C GLY A 309 -23.34 12.90 5.25
N HIS A 310 -22.28 12.55 5.98
CA HIS A 310 -22.09 13.01 7.35
C HIS A 310 -21.68 14.49 7.29
N LYS A 311 -22.32 15.37 8.07
CA LYS A 311 -21.86 16.74 8.25
C LYS A 311 -21.12 16.77 9.58
N ASP A 312 -19.80 16.90 9.51
CA ASP A 312 -18.93 16.82 10.68
C ASP A 312 -19.30 17.89 11.71
N GLY A 313 -19.81 17.41 12.85
CA GLY A 313 -20.02 18.21 14.06
C GLY A 313 -19.53 17.49 15.29
N THR A 314 -19.65 16.16 15.33
CA THR A 314 -19.04 15.30 16.36
C THR A 314 -18.73 13.92 15.76
N ASP A 315 -17.52 13.39 15.96
CA ASP A 315 -17.07 12.05 15.48
C ASP A 315 -17.93 10.88 16.05
N HIS A 316 -18.83 11.18 16.99
CA HIS A 316 -19.59 10.21 17.77
C HIS A 316 -20.86 9.68 17.08
N GLU A 317 -21.56 10.50 16.27
CA GLU A 317 -22.88 10.11 15.76
C GLU A 317 -22.84 8.89 14.83
N ALA A 318 -21.78 8.74 14.03
CA ALA A 318 -21.67 7.65 13.06
C ALA A 318 -21.51 6.24 13.68
N ARG A 319 -21.22 6.14 14.99
CA ARG A 319 -21.01 4.85 15.68
C ARG A 319 -22.27 4.29 16.32
N ALA A 320 -23.26 5.13 16.58
CA ALA A 320 -24.57 4.67 17.05
C ALA A 320 -25.40 4.08 15.89
N GLY A 321 -26.37 3.23 16.21
CA GLY A 321 -27.36 2.78 15.24
C GLY A 321 -28.23 3.92 14.72
N ALA A 322 -28.52 3.95 13.42
CA ALA A 322 -29.38 4.94 12.80
C ALA A 322 -30.86 4.63 13.02
N SER A 323 -31.66 5.64 13.38
CA SER A 323 -33.12 5.53 13.36
C SER A 323 -33.66 5.50 11.92
N PRO A 324 -34.90 5.01 11.69
CA PRO A 324 -35.54 5.07 10.37
C PRO A 324 -35.61 6.49 9.79
N GLU A 325 -35.74 7.52 10.62
CA GLU A 325 -35.74 8.94 10.23
C GLU A 325 -34.38 9.33 9.66
N ARG A 326 -33.29 9.00 10.37
CA ARG A 326 -31.91 9.26 9.92
C ARG A 326 -31.60 8.54 8.60
N ILE A 327 -32.05 7.30 8.45
CA ILE A 327 -31.90 6.55 7.20
C ILE A 327 -32.63 7.23 6.02
N ARG A 328 -33.80 7.84 6.25
CA ARG A 328 -34.55 8.56 5.21
C ARG A 328 -33.84 9.85 4.75
N GLU A 329 -32.99 10.43 5.58
CA GLU A 329 -32.18 11.62 5.26
C GLU A 329 -30.96 11.31 4.38
N TRP A 330 -30.66 10.04 4.12
CA TRP A 330 -29.58 9.66 3.22
C TRP A 330 -29.80 10.22 1.81
N SER A 331 -28.71 10.73 1.23
CA SER A 331 -28.71 11.26 -0.13
C SER A 331 -29.27 10.26 -1.15
N ALA A 332 -29.87 10.76 -2.23
CA ALA A 332 -30.39 9.91 -3.29
C ALA A 332 -29.30 8.98 -3.87
N SER A 333 -28.06 9.48 -4.02
CA SER A 333 -26.93 8.68 -4.49
C SER A 333 -26.59 7.53 -3.54
N LEU A 334 -26.55 7.76 -2.23
CA LEU A 334 -26.29 6.70 -1.26
C LEU A 334 -27.40 5.63 -1.26
N ARG A 335 -28.65 6.05 -1.46
CA ARG A 335 -29.80 5.14 -1.55
C ARG A 335 -29.86 4.36 -2.87
N ALA A 336 -29.21 4.87 -3.92
CA ALA A 336 -29.16 4.23 -5.23
C ALA A 336 -28.09 3.13 -5.32
N LEU A 337 -27.10 3.15 -4.43
CA LEU A 337 -26.06 2.11 -4.38
C LEU A 337 -26.67 0.72 -4.13
N PRO A 338 -25.97 -0.36 -4.55
CA PRO A 338 -26.44 -1.72 -4.37
C PRO A 338 -26.83 -2.06 -2.93
N GLU A 339 -27.78 -2.99 -2.78
CA GLU A 339 -28.16 -3.61 -1.51
C GLU A 339 -28.72 -2.62 -0.46
N LEU A 340 -29.57 -1.68 -0.88
CA LEU A 340 -30.15 -0.67 0.01
C LEU A 340 -30.75 -1.26 1.30
N GLU A 341 -31.58 -2.30 1.21
CA GLU A 341 -32.19 -2.91 2.40
C GLU A 341 -31.11 -3.44 3.37
N ASN A 342 -30.09 -4.11 2.82
CA ASN A 342 -29.00 -4.66 3.62
C ASN A 342 -28.17 -3.55 4.28
N ARG A 343 -27.92 -2.43 3.58
CA ARG A 343 -27.30 -1.22 4.18
C ARG A 343 -28.12 -0.68 5.35
N GLN A 344 -29.44 -0.64 5.21
CA GLN A 344 -30.33 -0.17 6.27
C GLN A 344 -30.31 -1.10 7.49
N TRP A 345 -30.19 -2.42 7.26
CA TRP A 345 -30.04 -3.39 8.33
C TRP A 345 -28.73 -3.19 9.09
N ARG A 346 -27.61 -3.05 8.37
CA ARG A 346 -26.30 -2.73 8.97
C ARG A 346 -26.32 -1.43 9.77
N ALA A 347 -26.98 -0.41 9.23
CA ALA A 347 -27.11 0.90 9.87
C ALA A 347 -27.78 0.84 11.24
N LYS A 348 -28.60 -0.18 11.54
CA LYS A 348 -29.22 -0.36 12.87
C LYS A 348 -28.20 -0.66 13.96
N ALA A 349 -27.10 -1.33 13.63
CA ALA A 349 -26.02 -1.60 14.58
C ALA A 349 -25.07 -0.39 14.69
N SER A 350 -24.70 0.18 13.54
CA SER A 350 -23.94 1.41 13.46
C SER A 350 -24.24 2.08 12.13
N GLU A 351 -24.62 3.36 12.14
CA GLU A 351 -24.94 4.12 10.93
C GLU A 351 -23.81 4.02 9.89
N ARG A 352 -22.56 4.05 10.36
CA ARG A 352 -21.35 3.81 9.54
C ARG A 352 -21.48 2.56 8.66
N TYR A 353 -21.92 1.43 9.18
CA TYR A 353 -21.93 0.16 8.43
C TYR A 353 -22.88 0.20 7.21
N GLY A 354 -23.84 1.13 7.19
CA GLY A 354 -24.70 1.38 6.03
C GLY A 354 -24.17 2.44 5.04
N ARG A 355 -23.32 3.35 5.50
CA ARG A 355 -22.93 4.58 4.77
C ARG A 355 -21.48 4.66 4.34
N ALA A 356 -20.58 4.00 5.08
CA ALA A 356 -19.16 4.05 4.80
C ALA A 356 -18.86 3.26 3.51
N LEU A 357 -18.01 3.86 2.68
CA LEU A 357 -17.50 3.30 1.45
C LEU A 357 -15.98 3.23 1.58
N THR A 358 -15.36 2.18 1.04
CA THR A 358 -13.91 1.97 1.12
C THR A 358 -13.28 1.87 -0.25
N GLU A 359 -12.02 2.28 -0.34
CA GLU A 359 -11.16 2.13 -1.51
C GLU A 359 -9.71 1.95 -1.07
N GLY A 360 -8.88 1.37 -1.94
CA GLY A 360 -7.43 1.24 -1.72
C GLY A 360 -6.68 2.43 -2.30
N LEU A 361 -5.74 2.99 -1.55
CA LEU A 361 -4.82 4.03 -2.04
C LEU A 361 -3.45 3.44 -2.40
N LEU A 362 -2.57 4.29 -2.95
CA LEU A 362 -1.14 4.01 -3.10
C LEU A 362 -0.35 5.01 -2.27
N MET A 363 0.67 4.53 -1.56
CA MET A 363 1.69 5.39 -0.98
C MET A 363 3.08 4.77 -1.09
N ALA A 364 4.11 5.61 -1.19
CA ALA A 364 5.50 5.20 -1.28
C ALA A 364 6.38 6.00 -0.33
N SER A 365 7.40 5.36 0.24
CA SER A 365 8.38 6.00 1.12
C SER A 365 9.78 5.42 0.92
N ARG A 366 10.78 6.24 1.16
CA ARG A 366 12.21 5.86 1.19
C ARG A 366 12.80 5.83 2.60
N ASP A 367 12.15 6.46 3.59
CA ASP A 367 12.62 6.53 4.99
C ASP A 367 11.75 5.69 5.96
N GLY A 368 10.58 5.26 5.49
CA GLY A 368 9.58 4.52 6.26
C GLY A 368 8.72 5.35 7.20
N VAL A 369 8.84 6.68 7.20
CA VAL A 369 8.09 7.62 8.04
C VAL A 369 7.31 8.62 7.20
N THR A 370 7.97 9.22 6.21
CA THR A 370 7.41 10.21 5.28
C THR A 370 7.01 9.51 3.99
N PHE A 371 5.73 9.55 3.67
CA PHE A 371 5.17 8.91 2.48
C PHE A 371 4.66 9.94 1.48
N LYS A 372 4.97 9.76 0.19
CA LYS A 372 4.14 10.31 -0.88
C LYS A 372 2.89 9.44 -0.96
N ARG A 373 1.73 10.02 -0.67
CA ARG A 373 0.45 9.33 -0.82
C ARG A 373 -0.33 9.92 -1.99
N TRP A 374 -0.80 9.05 -2.86
CA TRP A 374 -1.67 9.42 -3.97
C TRP A 374 -3.09 9.60 -3.42
N ASN A 375 -3.69 10.77 -3.70
CA ASN A 375 -4.97 11.15 -3.12
C ASN A 375 -6.15 10.56 -3.91
N GLU A 376 -5.91 10.20 -5.17
CA GLU A 376 -6.80 9.40 -6.01
C GLU A 376 -6.84 7.94 -5.55
N GLY A 377 -8.02 7.31 -5.62
CA GLY A 377 -8.18 5.89 -5.32
C GLY A 377 -7.40 5.02 -6.31
N PHE A 378 -6.41 4.28 -5.82
CA PHE A 378 -5.62 3.31 -6.58
C PHE A 378 -6.47 2.11 -6.97
N LEU A 379 -7.18 1.52 -6.01
CA LEU A 379 -8.19 0.49 -6.23
C LEU A 379 -9.57 1.05 -5.85
N ARG A 380 -10.33 1.46 -6.87
CA ARG A 380 -11.66 2.08 -6.72
C ARG A 380 -12.74 1.01 -6.64
N PRO A 381 -13.90 1.27 -5.98
CA PRO A 381 -15.00 0.30 -5.82
C PRO A 381 -15.53 -0.34 -7.11
N GLY A 382 -15.27 0.26 -8.28
CA GLY A 382 -15.61 -0.29 -9.58
C GLY A 382 -17.09 -0.22 -9.91
N ILE A 383 -17.55 -1.07 -10.82
CA ILE A 383 -18.94 -1.10 -11.29
C ILE A 383 -19.87 -1.55 -10.16
N GLU A 384 -20.94 -0.79 -9.96
CA GLU A 384 -22.01 -1.07 -8.99
C GLU A 384 -22.69 -2.41 -9.28
N ARG A 385 -22.62 -3.32 -8.29
CA ARG A 385 -23.28 -4.63 -8.26
C ARG A 385 -23.42 -5.12 -6.81
N ASN A 386 -24.19 -6.17 -6.57
CA ASN A 386 -24.28 -6.77 -5.23
C ASN A 386 -22.88 -7.14 -4.69
N GLY A 387 -22.66 -6.92 -3.40
CA GLY A 387 -21.38 -7.17 -2.73
C GLY A 387 -20.33 -6.06 -2.87
N THR A 388 -20.65 -4.96 -3.56
CA THR A 388 -19.71 -3.84 -3.81
C THR A 388 -20.18 -2.53 -3.19
N TRP A 389 -19.29 -1.52 -3.18
CA TRP A 389 -19.57 -0.20 -2.62
C TRP A 389 -19.99 -0.26 -1.13
N ASN A 390 -19.41 -1.16 -0.36
CA ASN A 390 -19.72 -1.37 1.06
C ASN A 390 -18.48 -1.08 1.91
N TYR A 391 -18.67 -0.84 3.21
CA TYR A 391 -17.55 -0.70 4.15
C TYR A 391 -16.73 -1.99 4.20
N GLY A 392 -15.41 -1.95 4.06
CA GLY A 392 -14.57 -3.16 4.03
C GLY A 392 -14.43 -3.82 2.65
N HIS A 393 -15.22 -3.37 1.66
CA HIS A 393 -14.99 -3.71 0.26
C HIS A 393 -13.61 -3.23 -0.19
N GLN A 394 -12.92 -4.06 -0.97
CA GLN A 394 -11.58 -3.82 -1.49
C GLN A 394 -10.51 -3.61 -0.41
N THR A 395 -10.63 -4.32 0.70
CA THR A 395 -9.46 -4.51 1.57
C THR A 395 -8.42 -5.30 0.80
N ILE A 396 -7.28 -4.65 0.48
CA ILE A 396 -6.17 -5.27 -0.26
C ILE A 396 -5.34 -6.15 0.69
N ALA A 397 -5.00 -7.34 0.23
CA ALA A 397 -4.10 -8.29 0.88
C ALA A 397 -2.64 -7.80 0.92
N TRP A 398 -1.91 -8.19 1.96
CA TRP A 398 -0.49 -7.92 2.15
C TRP A 398 0.34 -9.15 1.75
N HIS A 399 0.94 -9.33 0.58
CA HIS A 399 1.54 -8.44 -0.40
C HIS A 399 0.92 -8.62 -1.78
N PRO A 400 1.21 -7.72 -2.75
CA PRO A 400 1.14 -8.12 -4.15
C PRO A 400 2.18 -9.22 -4.44
N VAL A 401 1.85 -10.14 -5.35
CA VAL A 401 2.76 -11.21 -5.79
C VAL A 401 2.85 -11.27 -7.32
N GLU A 402 3.96 -11.75 -7.83
CA GLU A 402 4.13 -11.98 -9.26
C GLU A 402 3.37 -13.23 -9.70
N THR A 403 2.52 -13.12 -10.72
CA THR A 403 1.82 -14.25 -11.34
C THR A 403 2.02 -14.24 -12.85
N LYS A 404 1.74 -15.36 -13.52
CA LYS A 404 1.76 -15.42 -14.98
C LYS A 404 0.88 -14.32 -15.59
N GLY A 405 1.36 -13.68 -16.64
CA GLY A 405 0.61 -12.66 -17.38
C GLY A 405 -0.67 -13.20 -17.99
N THR A 406 -1.67 -12.34 -18.10
CA THR A 406 -2.99 -12.68 -18.65
C THR A 406 -2.99 -12.97 -20.15
N LEU A 407 -2.03 -12.39 -20.88
CA LEU A 407 -1.85 -12.60 -22.32
C LEU A 407 -0.79 -13.68 -22.59
N GLU A 408 -1.04 -14.52 -23.59
CA GLU A 408 -0.09 -15.57 -23.99
C GLU A 408 1.25 -14.96 -24.46
N GLY A 409 2.36 -15.44 -23.88
CA GLY A 409 3.70 -14.94 -24.18
C GLY A 409 4.05 -13.58 -23.55
N ALA A 410 3.11 -12.92 -22.86
CA ALA A 410 3.40 -11.70 -22.13
C ALA A 410 4.23 -11.98 -20.86
N PRO A 411 4.99 -10.98 -20.37
CA PRO A 411 5.64 -11.07 -19.07
C PRO A 411 4.66 -11.33 -17.93
N ASN A 412 5.20 -11.71 -16.78
CA ASN A 412 4.42 -11.80 -15.54
C ASN A 412 3.86 -10.42 -15.13
N GLU A 413 2.85 -10.45 -14.27
CA GLU A 413 2.14 -9.27 -13.76
C GLU A 413 2.15 -9.27 -12.22
N LEU A 414 1.98 -8.08 -11.63
CA LEU A 414 1.68 -7.95 -10.20
C LEU A 414 0.21 -8.31 -9.99
N SER A 415 -0.04 -9.32 -9.17
CA SER A 415 -1.37 -9.69 -8.69
C SER A 415 -1.61 -9.14 -7.28
N PHE A 416 -2.72 -8.43 -7.13
CA PHE A 416 -3.30 -7.97 -5.87
C PHE A 416 -4.54 -8.79 -5.58
N PHE A 417 -4.85 -8.99 -4.31
CA PHE A 417 -6.08 -9.68 -3.90
C PHE A 417 -6.89 -8.75 -3.02
N ALA A 418 -8.17 -8.58 -3.32
CA ALA A 418 -9.02 -7.70 -2.52
C ALA A 418 -10.41 -8.29 -2.29
N VAL A 419 -10.95 -8.00 -1.10
CA VAL A 419 -12.22 -8.57 -0.62
C VAL A 419 -13.42 -7.95 -1.35
N GLU A 420 -14.37 -8.78 -1.78
CA GLU A 420 -15.73 -8.43 -2.18
C GLU A 420 -16.74 -9.12 -1.25
N SER A 421 -17.96 -8.57 -1.15
CA SER A 421 -19.06 -9.16 -0.38
C SER A 421 -18.92 -9.20 1.15
N TYR A 422 -18.00 -8.41 1.76
CA TYR A 422 -17.70 -8.32 3.22
C TYR A 422 -18.88 -8.27 4.22
N TRP A 423 -20.11 -8.04 3.75
CA TRP A 423 -21.34 -7.93 4.55
C TRP A 423 -22.53 -8.72 4.00
N THR A 424 -22.33 -9.50 2.94
CA THR A 424 -23.40 -9.98 2.09
C THR A 424 -23.47 -11.49 2.15
N GLY A 425 -24.66 -12.01 2.46
CA GLY A 425 -24.90 -13.45 2.47
C GLY A 425 -24.05 -14.19 3.50
N ASN A 426 -23.57 -15.37 3.12
CA ASN A 426 -22.84 -16.29 4.00
C ASN A 426 -21.39 -16.51 3.53
N SER A 427 -20.86 -15.66 2.65
CA SER A 427 -19.48 -15.79 2.16
C SER A 427 -18.91 -14.46 1.66
N ASP A 428 -17.58 -14.32 1.79
CA ASP A 428 -16.80 -13.28 1.13
C ASP A 428 -16.09 -13.84 -0.10
N LEU A 429 -15.84 -12.97 -1.07
CA LEU A 429 -15.07 -13.31 -2.27
C LEU A 429 -13.72 -12.60 -2.23
N LEU A 430 -12.67 -13.27 -2.70
CA LEU A 430 -11.37 -12.68 -2.92
C LEU A 430 -11.14 -12.54 -4.43
N ARG A 431 -11.13 -11.32 -4.94
CA ARG A 431 -10.86 -11.03 -6.35
C ARG A 431 -9.38 -10.75 -6.56
N ARG A 432 -8.82 -11.33 -7.61
CA ARG A 432 -7.49 -10.95 -8.12
C ARG A 432 -7.59 -9.72 -9.03
N TYR A 433 -6.65 -8.81 -8.89
CA TYR A 433 -6.47 -7.66 -9.77
C TYR A 433 -5.04 -7.68 -10.30
N THR A 434 -4.82 -7.29 -11.54
CA THR A 434 -3.47 -7.25 -12.12
C THR A 434 -3.00 -5.85 -12.46
N LEU A 435 -1.70 -5.66 -12.34
CA LEU A 435 -0.98 -4.49 -12.81
C LEU A 435 0.32 -4.94 -13.47
N ARG A 436 0.80 -4.16 -14.43
CA ARG A 436 2.15 -4.31 -14.98
C ARG A 436 3.21 -4.33 -13.88
N MET A 437 4.26 -5.15 -14.03
CA MET A 437 5.44 -5.08 -13.16
C MET A 437 5.99 -3.66 -13.11
N ASP A 438 6.32 -3.20 -11.90
CA ASP A 438 6.81 -1.84 -11.61
C ASP A 438 5.82 -0.71 -12.01
N GLY A 439 4.58 -1.06 -12.41
CA GLY A 439 3.65 -0.18 -13.10
C GLY A 439 2.73 0.66 -12.21
N PHE A 440 3.11 0.96 -10.97
CA PHE A 440 2.27 1.71 -10.03
C PHE A 440 1.96 3.13 -10.51
N VAL A 441 2.97 3.81 -11.04
CA VAL A 441 2.93 5.18 -11.56
C VAL A 441 3.80 5.24 -12.80
N SER A 442 3.37 5.98 -13.81
CA SER A 442 4.18 6.30 -14.99
C SER A 442 4.46 7.80 -15.08
N VAL A 443 5.56 8.14 -15.76
CA VAL A 443 5.65 9.42 -16.48
C VAL A 443 4.85 9.26 -17.75
N ASN A 444 3.75 9.98 -17.89
CA ASN A 444 2.91 9.96 -19.08
C ASN A 444 3.08 11.24 -19.88
N ALA A 445 3.06 11.14 -21.21
CA ALA A 445 2.81 12.30 -22.06
C ALA A 445 1.85 11.96 -23.22
N PRO A 446 0.95 12.89 -23.60
CA PRO A 446 0.10 12.73 -24.78
C PRO A 446 0.92 12.85 -26.08
N MET A 447 0.29 12.64 -27.23
CA MET A 447 0.91 12.77 -28.56
C MET A 447 1.54 14.15 -28.84
N SER A 448 1.05 15.22 -28.20
CA SER A 448 1.64 16.56 -28.29
C SER A 448 3.01 16.68 -27.62
N GLY A 449 3.42 15.65 -26.86
CA GLY A 449 4.72 15.55 -26.23
C GLY A 449 4.77 16.08 -24.81
N GLY A 450 5.80 15.63 -24.09
CA GLY A 450 6.14 16.05 -22.75
C GLY A 450 7.51 15.51 -22.35
N GLU A 451 8.12 16.10 -21.32
CA GLU A 451 9.45 15.72 -20.87
C GLU A 451 9.52 15.59 -19.36
N LEU A 452 10.35 14.67 -18.88
CA LEU A 452 10.78 14.60 -17.49
C LEU A 452 12.29 14.81 -17.44
N ILE A 453 12.74 15.70 -16.56
CA ILE A 453 14.14 15.88 -16.21
C ILE A 453 14.32 15.40 -14.78
N THR A 454 15.28 14.49 -14.57
CA THR A 454 15.61 14.01 -13.24
C THR A 454 16.45 15.02 -12.48
N ARG A 455 16.41 14.95 -11.15
CA ARG A 455 17.48 15.51 -10.31
C ARG A 455 18.82 14.86 -10.68
N PRO A 456 19.97 15.47 -10.32
CA PRO A 456 21.26 14.85 -10.56
C PRO A 456 21.39 13.49 -9.87
N ILE A 457 21.91 12.51 -10.61
CA ILE A 457 22.12 11.14 -10.15
C ILE A 457 23.55 10.68 -10.43
N THR A 458 24.03 9.72 -9.64
CA THR A 458 25.18 8.87 -10.01
C THR A 458 24.72 7.41 -10.09
N PHE A 459 25.30 6.65 -10.99
CA PHE A 459 24.86 5.28 -11.30
C PHE A 459 26.05 4.35 -11.52
N THR A 460 25.75 3.05 -11.49
CA THR A 460 26.63 1.95 -11.91
C THR A 460 25.91 1.10 -12.95
N GLY A 461 26.67 0.46 -13.83
CA GLY A 461 26.11 -0.28 -14.96
C GLY A 461 26.43 0.41 -16.29
N ASN A 462 26.47 -0.39 -17.34
CA ASN A 462 26.98 0.01 -18.65
C ASN A 462 25.84 0.32 -19.65
N GLN A 463 24.58 0.02 -19.29
CA GLN A 463 23.39 0.24 -20.11
C GLN A 463 22.23 0.81 -19.30
N LEU A 464 21.46 1.72 -19.90
CA LEU A 464 20.21 2.22 -19.35
C LEU A 464 19.04 1.40 -19.92
N TRP A 465 18.20 0.84 -19.04
CA TRP A 465 17.04 0.03 -19.38
C TRP A 465 15.75 0.68 -18.91
N LEU A 466 14.72 0.66 -19.75
CA LEU A 466 13.40 1.21 -19.46
C LEU A 466 12.33 0.12 -19.37
N ASN A 467 11.41 0.34 -18.44
CA ASN A 467 10.08 -0.23 -18.46
C ASN A 467 9.12 0.83 -19.02
N PHE A 468 8.57 0.61 -20.20
CA PHE A 468 7.76 1.61 -20.89
C PHE A 468 6.66 0.98 -21.78
N ALA A 469 5.67 1.79 -22.14
CA ALA A 469 4.66 1.48 -23.13
C ALA A 469 4.41 2.70 -24.02
N THR A 470 4.26 2.50 -25.33
CA THR A 470 3.87 3.56 -26.28
C THR A 470 2.71 3.09 -27.14
N SER A 471 1.96 4.04 -27.71
CA SER A 471 1.18 3.72 -28.90
C SER A 471 2.08 3.40 -30.09
N ALA A 472 1.51 2.87 -31.18
CA ALA A 472 2.26 2.58 -32.41
C ALA A 472 2.87 3.84 -33.06
N ALA A 473 2.32 5.02 -32.80
CA ALA A 473 2.82 6.30 -33.29
C ALA A 473 3.61 7.08 -32.22
N GLY A 474 3.60 6.59 -30.98
CA GLY A 474 4.30 7.17 -29.85
C GLY A 474 5.76 6.76 -29.81
N SER A 475 6.55 7.51 -29.03
CA SER A 475 7.96 7.25 -28.83
C SER A 475 8.45 7.71 -27.46
N VAL A 476 9.55 7.11 -27.02
CA VAL A 476 10.36 7.55 -25.88
C VAL A 476 11.80 7.71 -26.36
N GLN A 477 12.45 8.78 -25.97
CA GLN A 477 13.88 8.99 -26.12
C GLN A 477 14.47 9.50 -24.81
N VAL A 478 15.77 9.27 -24.60
CA VAL A 478 16.48 9.72 -23.40
C VAL A 478 17.77 10.43 -23.77
N GLU A 479 17.94 11.63 -23.22
CA GLU A 479 19.17 12.41 -23.28
C GLU A 479 19.88 12.34 -21.92
N LEU A 480 21.21 12.16 -21.93
CA LEU A 480 22.03 12.31 -20.73
C LEU A 480 22.64 13.71 -20.73
N GLN A 481 22.50 14.41 -19.61
CA GLN A 481 23.01 15.75 -19.41
C GLN A 481 24.06 15.78 -18.28
N ASP A 482 24.96 16.75 -18.32
CA ASP A 482 25.79 17.10 -17.15
C ASP A 482 24.94 17.74 -16.04
N GLN A 483 25.60 18.10 -14.94
CA GLN A 483 24.92 18.68 -13.78
C GLN A 483 24.26 20.03 -14.10
N GLU A 484 24.79 20.78 -15.06
CA GLU A 484 24.27 22.05 -15.53
C GLU A 484 23.13 21.91 -16.56
N GLY A 485 22.75 20.67 -16.91
CA GLY A 485 21.67 20.38 -17.86
C GLY A 485 22.09 20.49 -19.33
N LYS A 486 23.40 20.48 -19.62
CA LYS A 486 23.91 20.47 -20.99
C LYS A 486 24.05 19.02 -21.48
N PRO A 487 23.58 18.68 -22.70
CA PRO A 487 23.70 17.33 -23.25
C PRO A 487 25.16 16.85 -23.32
N LEU A 488 25.40 15.61 -22.90
CA LEU A 488 26.70 14.97 -23.02
C LEU A 488 26.98 14.56 -24.49
N PRO A 489 28.21 14.75 -25.01
CA PRO A 489 28.55 14.37 -26.38
C PRO A 489 28.31 12.88 -26.69
N GLY A 490 27.45 12.61 -27.69
CA GLY A 490 27.05 11.26 -28.11
C GLY A 490 25.84 10.69 -27.34
N TYR A 491 25.29 11.46 -26.40
CA TYR A 491 24.10 11.11 -25.62
C TYR A 491 23.02 12.19 -25.67
N ALA A 492 23.10 13.09 -26.67
CA ALA A 492 22.08 14.11 -26.90
C ALA A 492 20.79 13.47 -27.44
N ILE A 493 19.67 14.20 -27.39
CA ILE A 493 18.39 13.66 -27.86
C ILE A 493 18.42 13.21 -29.33
N ASP A 494 19.12 13.95 -30.19
CA ASP A 494 19.29 13.62 -31.62
C ASP A 494 20.18 12.39 -31.85
N ASP A 495 20.99 12.03 -30.85
CA ASP A 495 21.81 10.81 -30.85
C ASP A 495 21.02 9.59 -30.36
N CYS A 496 19.95 9.78 -29.59
CA CYS A 496 19.10 8.70 -29.05
C CYS A 496 18.19 8.14 -30.16
N GLU A 497 18.19 6.83 -30.33
CA GLU A 497 17.20 6.16 -31.18
C GLU A 497 15.82 6.18 -30.49
N GLU A 498 14.74 6.29 -31.28
CA GLU A 498 13.38 6.25 -30.73
C GLU A 498 13.06 4.84 -30.22
N LEU A 499 12.62 4.76 -28.96
CA LEU A 499 12.03 3.56 -28.38
C LEU A 499 10.51 3.58 -28.59
N PHE A 500 9.94 2.46 -29.03
CA PHE A 500 8.50 2.27 -29.19
C PHE A 500 8.09 0.83 -28.86
N GLY A 501 6.85 0.62 -28.45
CA GLY A 501 6.30 -0.67 -28.05
C GLY A 501 6.02 -0.75 -26.56
N ASP A 502 5.77 -1.97 -26.07
CA ASP A 502 5.36 -2.22 -24.70
C ASP A 502 6.20 -3.37 -24.09
N THR A 503 7.12 -3.02 -23.17
CA THR A 503 8.02 -4.01 -22.56
C THR A 503 8.58 -3.56 -21.19
N LEU A 504 8.83 -4.55 -20.32
CA LEU A 504 9.36 -4.32 -18.97
C LEU A 504 10.84 -3.90 -18.96
N ASP A 505 11.57 -4.26 -20.02
CA ASP A 505 13.01 -4.14 -20.08
C ASP A 505 13.48 -3.98 -21.53
N ARG A 506 13.80 -2.75 -21.91
CA ARG A 506 14.56 -2.48 -23.15
C ARG A 506 15.68 -1.49 -22.91
N SER A 507 16.86 -1.77 -23.47
CA SER A 507 17.99 -0.86 -23.45
C SER A 507 17.72 0.38 -24.30
N VAL A 508 18.07 1.54 -23.79
CA VAL A 508 18.19 2.79 -24.56
C VAL A 508 19.46 2.71 -25.41
N VAL A 509 19.37 3.12 -26.67
CA VAL A 509 20.47 3.05 -27.63
C VAL A 509 20.75 4.44 -28.20
N TRP A 510 22.03 4.81 -28.22
CA TRP A 510 22.50 6.02 -28.88
C TRP A 510 23.38 5.65 -30.08
N LYS A 511 23.16 6.32 -31.22
CA LYS A 511 23.73 5.99 -32.54
C LYS A 511 25.25 5.81 -32.55
N SER A 512 25.96 6.57 -31.73
CA SER A 512 27.42 6.61 -31.73
C SER A 512 28.08 5.78 -30.63
N LYS A 513 27.32 5.29 -29.63
CA LYS A 513 27.84 4.59 -28.45
C LYS A 513 26.80 3.65 -27.82
N PRO A 514 27.05 2.32 -27.81
CA PRO A 514 26.15 1.37 -27.16
C PRO A 514 26.39 1.22 -25.64
N ASP A 515 27.41 1.87 -25.08
CA ASP A 515 27.92 1.61 -23.72
C ASP A 515 28.17 2.92 -22.93
N LEU A 516 27.72 2.93 -21.67
CA LEU A 516 27.81 4.02 -20.68
C LEU A 516 29.06 3.92 -19.79
N SER A 517 29.92 2.91 -19.95
CA SER A 517 31.09 2.63 -19.10
C SER A 517 32.00 3.85 -18.85
N ALA A 518 32.16 4.73 -19.85
CA ALA A 518 33.02 5.91 -19.74
C ALA A 518 32.47 7.00 -18.79
N ILE A 519 31.18 6.94 -18.44
CA ILE A 519 30.49 7.93 -17.61
C ILE A 519 29.91 7.35 -16.31
N VAL A 520 30.20 6.07 -16.02
CA VAL A 520 29.87 5.45 -14.73
C VAL A 520 30.47 6.27 -13.58
N GLY A 521 29.67 6.51 -12.55
CA GLY A 521 30.05 7.33 -11.39
C GLY A 521 30.10 8.84 -11.64
N GLN A 522 29.94 9.32 -12.89
CA GLN A 522 29.76 10.75 -13.16
C GLN A 522 28.35 11.19 -12.75
N THR A 523 28.25 12.42 -12.26
CA THR A 523 26.95 13.04 -11.99
C THR A 523 26.28 13.41 -13.31
N VAL A 524 25.10 12.86 -13.55
CA VAL A 524 24.30 13.12 -14.76
C VAL A 524 22.86 13.47 -14.40
N ARG A 525 22.13 14.03 -15.36
CA ARG A 525 20.66 14.07 -15.35
C ARG A 525 20.13 13.27 -16.53
N LEU A 526 18.96 12.67 -16.36
CA LEU A 526 18.22 12.05 -17.45
C LEU A 526 17.10 12.98 -17.89
N ARG A 527 17.06 13.27 -19.18
CA ARG A 527 15.93 13.94 -19.82
C ARG A 527 15.19 12.94 -20.68
N PHE A 528 14.04 12.51 -20.21
CA PHE A 528 13.10 11.69 -20.96
C PHE A 528 12.23 12.60 -21.83
N VAL A 529 12.15 12.29 -23.12
CA VAL A 529 11.24 12.95 -24.07
C VAL A 529 10.23 11.90 -24.51
N LEU A 530 8.94 12.18 -24.28
CA LEU A 530 7.85 11.25 -24.48
C LEU A 530 6.83 11.82 -25.45
N ARG A 531 6.25 10.96 -26.29
CA ARG A 531 5.06 11.26 -27.11
C ARG A 531 4.14 10.05 -27.09
N ASP A 532 2.92 10.24 -26.61
CA ASP A 532 1.90 9.17 -26.51
C ASP A 532 2.45 7.88 -25.88
N ALA A 533 3.04 8.07 -24.69
CA ALA A 533 3.87 7.07 -24.03
C ALA A 533 3.81 7.18 -22.50
N ASP A 534 4.14 6.07 -21.87
CA ASP A 534 4.28 5.87 -20.43
C ASP A 534 5.67 5.27 -20.13
N VAL A 535 6.40 5.85 -19.18
CA VAL A 535 7.63 5.25 -18.62
C VAL A 535 7.40 4.96 -17.14
N PHE A 536 7.48 3.69 -16.75
CA PHE A 536 7.12 3.22 -15.40
C PHE A 536 8.33 3.13 -14.46
N SER A 537 9.48 2.72 -14.99
CA SER A 537 10.73 2.62 -14.24
C SER A 537 11.94 2.65 -15.16
N PHE A 538 13.11 2.95 -14.60
CA PHE A 538 14.38 2.84 -15.29
C PHE A 538 15.44 2.18 -14.40
N GLN A 539 16.49 1.63 -15.02
CA GLN A 539 17.58 0.96 -14.31
C GLN A 539 18.87 1.01 -15.12
N PHE A 540 20.00 1.27 -14.46
CA PHE A 540 21.32 1.03 -15.03
C PHE A 540 21.81 -0.37 -14.65
N ARG A 541 22.29 -1.17 -15.61
CA ARG A 541 22.84 -2.51 -15.36
C ARG A 541 23.84 -2.91 -16.45
N ASP A 542 24.57 -3.99 -16.19
CA ASP A 542 25.63 -4.55 -17.05
C ASP A 542 25.13 -5.39 -18.24
#